data_AF-A0A372NVA5-F1
#
_entry.id   AF-A0A372NVA5-F1
#
_cell.length_a   1.000
_cell.length_b   1.000
_cell.length_c   1.000
_cell.angle_alpha   90.00
_cell.angle_beta   90.00
_cell.angle_gamma   90.00
#
_symmetry.space_group_name_H-M   'P 1'
#
loop_
_entity.id
_entity.type
_entity.pdbx_description
1 polymer ?
#
loop_
_entity_poly.entity_id
_entity_poly.type
_entity_poly.pdbx_seq_one_letter_code
_entity_poly.pdbx_strand_id
1 'polypeptide(L)'
;MKNLCFILLVCFFATPASAQTKAEIKASKKLFEGNWANKKLQRHLSISFDAADNYATINDWHGKWSQDNNTIDAYKAFIEHDKLVMPEDKTDLRAPYCEIIRKGSTLLYRCRGMDTKDKRFVDEVLFVREK
;
A
#
# COMPACT_ATOMS: atom_id res chain seq x y z
N MET A 1 18.75 56.48 18.68
CA MET A 1 19.32 55.16 19.01
C MET A 1 18.26 54.11 18.75
N LYS A 2 18.57 53.18 17.85
CA LYS A 2 17.70 52.10 17.38
C LYS A 2 17.56 51.05 18.48
N ASN A 3 16.36 50.49 18.67
CA ASN A 3 16.17 49.13 19.18
C ASN A 3 14.80 48.64 18.69
N LEU A 4 14.82 48.04 17.50
CA LEU A 4 13.69 47.32 16.93
C LEU A 4 13.92 45.84 17.23
N CYS A 5 13.28 45.32 18.28
CA CYS A 5 13.30 43.89 18.59
C CYS A 5 12.39 43.17 17.58
N PHE A 6 12.97 42.58 16.55
CA PHE A 6 12.30 41.59 15.71
C PHE A 6 12.34 40.23 16.42
N ILE A 7 11.21 39.84 17.02
CA ILE A 7 11.01 38.45 17.48
C ILE A 7 10.54 37.66 16.26
N LEU A 8 11.44 36.84 15.70
CA LEU A 8 11.12 35.93 14.61
C LEU A 8 10.43 34.69 15.21
N LEU A 9 9.09 34.68 15.22
CA LEU A 9 8.31 33.51 15.60
C LEU A 9 8.33 32.52 14.43
N VAL A 10 9.25 31.56 14.46
CA VAL A 10 9.31 30.47 13.48
C VAL A 10 8.21 29.46 13.85
N CYS A 11 7.04 29.60 13.24
CA CYS A 11 6.02 28.56 13.26
C CYS A 11 6.48 27.39 12.40
N PHE A 12 7.09 26.38 13.02
CA PHE A 12 7.24 25.07 12.42
C PHE A 12 5.84 24.48 12.19
N PHE A 13 5.33 24.60 10.97
CA PHE A 13 4.21 23.79 10.52
C PHE A 13 4.73 22.35 10.38
N ALA A 14 4.73 21.60 11.48
CA ALA A 14 4.82 20.16 11.41
C ALA A 14 3.56 19.68 10.68
N THR A 15 3.72 19.27 9.42
CA THR A 15 2.71 18.47 8.74
C THR A 15 2.41 17.27 9.64
N PRO A 16 1.16 17.00 10.03
CA PRO A 16 0.88 15.81 10.80
C PRO A 16 1.23 14.61 9.93
N ALA A 17 2.33 13.93 10.28
CA ALA A 17 2.52 12.56 9.86
C ALA A 17 1.36 11.79 10.50
N SER A 18 0.28 11.59 9.75
CA SER A 18 -0.86 10.80 10.22
C SER A 18 -0.38 9.37 10.42
N ALA A 19 0.01 9.07 11.65
CA ALA A 19 0.31 7.70 12.07
C ALA A 19 -1.00 6.91 12.08
N GLN A 20 -1.02 5.76 11.41
CA GLN A 20 -2.19 4.87 11.38
C GLN A 20 -2.55 4.42 12.79
N THR A 21 -3.82 4.51 13.15
CA THR A 21 -4.29 4.13 14.47
C THR A 21 -4.36 2.61 14.61
N LYS A 22 -4.20 2.11 15.84
CA LYS A 22 -4.38 0.68 16.14
C LYS A 22 -5.76 0.14 15.73
N ALA A 23 -6.79 1.00 15.79
CA ALA A 23 -8.15 0.64 15.40
C ALA A 23 -8.26 0.44 13.87
N GLU A 24 -7.69 1.35 13.08
CA GLU A 24 -7.64 1.24 11.61
C GLU A 24 -6.84 0.01 11.16
N ILE A 25 -5.69 -0.26 11.80
CA ILE A 25 -4.89 -1.45 11.53
C ILE A 25 -5.71 -2.71 11.84
N LYS A 26 -6.36 -2.77 13.01
CA LYS A 26 -7.20 -3.93 13.38
C LYS A 26 -8.36 -4.15 12.40
N ALA A 27 -9.03 -3.08 11.98
CA ALA A 27 -10.11 -3.15 11.01
C ALA A 27 -9.59 -3.63 9.64
N SER A 28 -8.48 -3.06 9.16
CA SER A 28 -7.86 -3.41 7.89
C SER A 28 -7.34 -4.84 7.88
N LYS A 29 -6.68 -5.30 8.96
CA LYS A 29 -6.24 -6.68 9.13
C LYS A 29 -7.40 -7.66 8.92
N LYS A 30 -8.57 -7.39 9.53
CA LYS A 30 -9.77 -8.22 9.35
C LYS A 30 -10.24 -8.29 7.88
N LEU A 31 -10.07 -7.23 7.11
CA LEU A 31 -10.54 -7.15 5.73
C LEU A 31 -9.55 -7.77 4.73
N PHE A 32 -8.26 -7.50 4.91
CA PHE A 32 -7.24 -7.72 3.89
C PHE A 32 -6.27 -8.84 4.22
N GLU A 33 -5.97 -9.11 5.49
CA GLU A 33 -4.93 -10.08 5.87
C GLU A 33 -5.23 -11.48 5.32
N GLY A 34 -4.20 -12.14 4.80
CA GLY A 34 -4.24 -13.52 4.31
C GLY A 34 -3.74 -13.66 2.89
N ASN A 35 -3.93 -14.86 2.34
CA ASN A 35 -3.54 -15.20 0.98
C ASN A 35 -4.74 -15.09 0.04
N TRP A 36 -4.47 -14.60 -1.17
CA TRP A 36 -5.47 -14.34 -2.19
C TRP A 36 -4.93 -14.76 -3.55
N ALA A 37 -5.80 -15.23 -4.43
CA ALA A 37 -5.39 -15.69 -5.76
C ALA A 37 -6.37 -15.29 -6.86
N ASN A 38 -5.79 -15.00 -8.02
CA ASN A 38 -6.48 -15.03 -9.30
C ASN A 38 -6.00 -16.28 -10.06
N LYS A 39 -6.81 -17.34 -10.03
CA LYS A 39 -6.47 -18.62 -10.69
C LYS A 39 -6.36 -18.52 -12.21
N LYS A 40 -7.07 -17.58 -12.85
CA LYS A 40 -7.01 -17.41 -14.30
C LYS A 40 -5.65 -16.85 -14.73
N LEU A 41 -5.11 -15.91 -13.96
CA LEU A 41 -3.82 -15.28 -14.22
C LEU A 41 -2.65 -16.00 -13.54
N GLN A 42 -2.94 -17.04 -12.73
CA GLN A 42 -1.96 -17.70 -11.85
C GLN A 42 -1.19 -16.66 -11.01
N ARG A 43 -1.86 -15.60 -10.56
CA ARG A 43 -1.29 -14.52 -9.75
C ARG A 43 -1.80 -14.64 -8.32
N HIS A 44 -0.93 -14.38 -7.37
CA HIS A 44 -1.20 -14.56 -5.95
C HIS A 44 -0.75 -13.34 -5.16
N LEU A 45 -1.45 -13.06 -4.06
CA LEU A 45 -1.11 -12.02 -3.09
C LEU A 45 -1.07 -12.61 -1.69
N SER A 46 -0.07 -12.22 -0.91
CA SER A 46 -0.08 -12.39 0.54
C SER A 46 -0.06 -11.02 1.18
N ILE A 47 -0.99 -10.78 2.11
CA ILE A 47 -1.13 -9.52 2.82
C ILE A 47 -0.96 -9.78 4.31
N SER A 48 0.02 -9.14 4.93
CA SER A 48 0.29 -9.25 6.37
C SER A 48 0.42 -7.89 7.03
N PHE A 49 0.14 -7.85 8.33
CA PHE A 49 0.29 -6.66 9.18
C PHE A 49 1.15 -7.04 10.38
N ASP A 50 2.33 -6.42 10.52
CA ASP A 50 3.12 -6.51 11.75
C ASP A 50 2.54 -5.55 12.81
N ALA A 51 2.62 -5.91 14.09
CA ALA A 51 2.19 -5.06 15.19
C ALA A 51 3.17 -3.89 15.45
N ALA A 52 4.43 -4.05 15.04
CA ALA A 52 5.45 -3.00 15.13
C ALA A 52 5.39 -2.03 13.95
N ASP A 53 4.89 -2.49 12.80
CA ASP A 53 4.84 -1.68 11.58
C ASP A 53 3.53 -0.90 11.47
N ASN A 54 3.63 0.31 10.93
CA ASN A 54 2.50 1.16 10.60
C ASN A 54 2.06 0.99 9.14
N TYR A 55 2.30 -0.17 8.54
CA TYR A 55 1.94 -0.49 7.15
C TYR A 55 1.62 -1.98 7.01
N ALA A 56 0.95 -2.34 5.92
CA ALA A 56 0.78 -3.71 5.47
C ALA A 56 1.91 -4.09 4.52
N THR A 57 2.39 -5.33 4.60
CA THR A 57 3.30 -5.91 3.61
C THR A 57 2.49 -6.69 2.59
N ILE A 58 2.70 -6.38 1.30
CA ILE A 58 2.07 -7.06 0.17
C ILE A 58 3.16 -7.84 -0.55
N ASN A 59 3.01 -9.16 -0.65
CA ASN A 59 3.81 -9.98 -1.53
C ASN A 59 2.97 -10.37 -2.75
N ASP A 60 3.46 -10.11 -3.95
CA ASP A 60 2.80 -10.41 -5.22
C ASP A 60 3.69 -11.33 -6.06
N TRP A 61 3.11 -12.41 -6.59
CA TRP A 61 3.86 -13.34 -7.44
C TRP A 61 2.96 -14.05 -8.44
N HIS A 62 3.60 -14.54 -9.50
CA HIS A 62 2.98 -15.42 -10.48
C HIS A 62 3.44 -16.87 -10.31
N GLY A 63 2.56 -17.82 -10.59
CA GLY A 63 2.84 -19.25 -10.50
C GLY A 63 2.92 -19.77 -9.06
N LYS A 64 3.73 -20.81 -8.86
CA LYS A 64 3.90 -21.43 -7.55
C LYS A 64 4.88 -20.64 -6.70
N TRP A 65 4.65 -20.61 -5.40
CA TRP A 65 5.65 -20.11 -4.44
C TRP A 65 6.94 -20.93 -4.60
N SER A 66 8.04 -20.28 -4.99
CA SER A 66 9.37 -20.89 -5.06
C SER A 66 10.18 -20.56 -3.81
N GLN A 67 10.97 -21.50 -3.31
CA GLN A 67 11.87 -21.26 -2.16
C GLN A 67 12.91 -20.17 -2.43
N ASP A 68 13.23 -19.92 -3.71
CA ASP A 68 14.25 -18.95 -4.09
C ASP A 68 13.76 -17.48 -4.06
N ASN A 69 12.47 -17.22 -3.77
CA ASN A 69 11.82 -15.90 -3.65
C ASN A 69 12.08 -14.86 -4.77
N ASN A 70 12.85 -15.19 -5.81
CA ASN A 70 13.30 -14.27 -6.87
C ASN A 70 12.17 -13.79 -7.81
N THR A 71 10.95 -14.31 -7.64
CA THR A 71 9.76 -13.95 -8.44
C THR A 71 8.68 -13.29 -7.60
N ILE A 72 9.01 -12.87 -6.37
CA ILE A 72 8.06 -12.26 -5.45
C ILE A 72 8.42 -10.79 -5.33
N ASP A 73 7.49 -9.94 -5.75
CA ASP A 73 7.59 -8.52 -5.51
C ASP A 73 6.97 -8.18 -4.14
N ALA A 74 7.73 -7.47 -3.32
CA ALA A 74 7.31 -7.07 -1.98
C ALA A 74 7.11 -5.56 -1.90
N TYR A 75 5.94 -5.14 -1.42
CA TYR A 75 5.55 -3.74 -1.33
C TYR A 75 5.05 -3.38 0.07
N LYS A 76 5.30 -2.12 0.46
CA LYS A 76 4.64 -1.51 1.61
C LYS A 76 3.34 -0.85 1.16
N ALA A 77 2.25 -1.12 1.88
CA ALA A 77 0.97 -0.51 1.63
C ALA A 77 0.43 0.18 2.89
N PHE A 78 -0.05 1.41 2.74
CA PHE A 78 -0.58 2.23 3.82
C PHE A 78 -2.11 2.21 3.81
N ILE A 79 -2.71 2.28 5.00
CA ILE A 79 -4.17 2.33 5.13
C ILE A 79 -4.63 3.77 4.82
N GLU A 80 -5.50 3.91 3.83
CA GLU A 80 -6.17 5.17 3.52
C GLU A 80 -7.64 4.89 3.22
N HIS A 81 -8.59 5.51 3.91
CA HIS A 81 -10.03 5.46 3.55
C HIS A 81 -10.54 4.04 3.15
N ASP A 82 -10.31 3.04 4.02
CA ASP A 82 -10.72 1.63 3.82
C ASP A 82 -10.10 0.90 2.61
N LYS A 83 -8.97 1.39 2.09
CA LYS A 83 -8.13 0.70 1.10
C LYS A 83 -6.69 0.62 1.58
N LEU A 84 -5.94 -0.31 1.00
CA LEU A 84 -4.48 -0.31 1.09
C LEU A 84 -3.92 0.40 -0.15
N VAL A 85 -3.01 1.34 0.08
CA VAL A 85 -2.37 2.15 -0.97
C VAL A 85 -0.88 1.85 -0.98
N MET A 86 -0.38 1.41 -2.12
CA MET A 86 1.05 1.34 -2.42
C MET A 86 1.40 2.62 -3.19
N PRO A 87 2.12 3.58 -2.59
CA PRO A 87 2.53 4.79 -3.27
C PRO A 87 3.44 4.47 -4.46
N GLU A 88 3.47 5.37 -5.44
CA GLU A 88 4.45 5.25 -6.53
C GLU A 88 5.85 5.41 -5.94
N ASP A 89 6.71 4.42 -6.21
CA ASP A 89 8.14 4.47 -5.90
C ASP A 89 8.92 4.66 -7.20
N LYS A 90 9.67 5.76 -7.30
CA LYS A 90 10.47 6.09 -8.48
C LYS A 90 11.95 5.76 -8.31
N THR A 91 12.39 5.31 -7.14
CA THR A 91 13.81 5.08 -6.85
C THR A 91 14.20 3.64 -7.15
N ASP A 92 14.30 2.80 -6.13
CA ASP A 92 15.05 1.55 -6.18
C ASP A 92 14.20 0.40 -6.75
N LEU A 93 12.94 0.32 -6.35
CA LEU A 93 12.03 -0.76 -6.78
C LEU A 93 11.20 -0.41 -8.01
N ARG A 94 11.15 0.88 -8.40
CA ARG A 94 10.36 1.41 -9.52
C ARG A 94 8.96 0.79 -9.62
N ALA A 95 8.12 1.08 -8.64
CA ALA A 95 6.77 0.50 -8.53
C ALA A 95 5.68 1.56 -8.81
N PRO A 96 4.62 1.22 -9.57
CA PRO A 96 3.51 2.14 -9.80
C PRO A 96 2.67 2.37 -8.55
N TYR A 97 1.93 3.47 -8.57
CA TYR A 97 0.86 3.66 -7.60
C TYR A 97 -0.20 2.57 -7.78
N CYS A 98 -0.48 1.83 -6.71
CA CYS A 98 -1.46 0.75 -6.70
C CYS A 98 -2.39 0.84 -5.49
N GLU A 99 -3.60 0.29 -5.64
CA GLU A 99 -4.60 0.22 -4.59
C GLU A 99 -5.16 -1.19 -4.47
N ILE A 100 -5.45 -1.61 -3.24
CA ILE A 100 -6.19 -2.83 -2.94
C ILE A 100 -7.47 -2.44 -2.19
N ILE A 101 -8.62 -2.78 -2.78
CA ILE A 101 -9.94 -2.41 -2.29
C ILE A 101 -10.77 -3.66 -2.05
N ARG A 102 -11.47 -3.70 -0.92
CA ARG A 102 -12.42 -4.78 -0.64
C ARG A 102 -13.66 -4.66 -1.52
N LYS A 103 -14.04 -5.74 -2.22
CA LYS A 103 -15.28 -5.84 -3.01
C LYS A 103 -16.05 -7.10 -2.63
N GLY A 104 -16.91 -6.99 -1.61
CA GLY A 104 -17.68 -8.14 -1.11
C GLY A 104 -16.74 -9.22 -0.56
N SER A 105 -16.66 -10.37 -1.23
CA SER A 105 -15.76 -11.48 -0.89
C SER A 105 -14.41 -11.46 -1.61
N THR A 106 -14.18 -10.54 -2.56
CA THR A 106 -12.93 -10.40 -3.33
C THR A 106 -12.11 -9.15 -2.98
N LEU A 107 -10.86 -9.12 -3.43
CA LEU A 107 -10.03 -7.91 -3.48
C LEU A 107 -9.90 -7.44 -4.92
N LEU A 108 -10.10 -6.14 -5.14
CA LEU A 108 -9.71 -5.48 -6.37
C LEU A 108 -8.33 -4.87 -6.16
N TYR A 109 -7.33 -5.42 -6.84
CA TYR A 109 -6.00 -4.86 -6.96
C TYR A 109 -5.95 -4.05 -8.26
N ARG A 110 -5.51 -2.79 -8.20
CA ARG A 110 -5.43 -1.94 -9.40
C ARG A 110 -4.22 -1.02 -9.38
N CYS A 111 -3.52 -0.91 -10.49
CA CYS A 111 -2.34 -0.06 -10.63
C CYS A 111 -2.51 0.97 -11.74
N ARG A 112 -1.92 2.14 -11.52
CA ARG A 112 -1.75 3.16 -12.57
C ARG A 112 -0.55 2.81 -13.45
N GLY A 113 -0.46 3.46 -14.60
CA GLY A 113 0.78 3.45 -15.37
C GLY A 113 1.90 4.16 -14.60
N MET A 114 3.14 3.71 -14.76
CA MET A 114 4.30 4.43 -14.26
C MET A 114 4.49 5.75 -15.02
N ASP A 115 4.91 6.79 -14.30
CA ASP A 115 5.38 8.06 -14.88
C ASP A 115 4.37 8.77 -15.82
N THR A 116 3.08 8.49 -15.64
CA THR A 116 2.03 9.17 -16.39
C THR A 116 1.36 10.27 -15.54
N LYS A 117 1.04 11.39 -16.19
CA LYS A 117 0.18 12.44 -15.61
C LYS A 117 -1.28 12.00 -15.51
N ASP A 118 -1.63 10.94 -16.25
CA ASP A 118 -2.95 10.35 -16.26
C ASP A 118 -3.14 9.44 -15.04
N LYS A 119 -4.14 9.75 -14.21
CA LYS A 119 -4.43 9.00 -12.98
C LYS A 119 -5.29 7.75 -13.23
N ARG A 120 -5.51 7.36 -14.49
CA ARG A 120 -6.24 6.13 -14.85
C ARG A 120 -5.50 4.86 -14.39
N PHE A 121 -6.28 3.89 -13.93
CA PHE A 121 -5.81 2.53 -13.69
C PHE A 121 -5.69 1.80 -15.03
N VAL A 122 -4.59 1.09 -15.23
CA VAL A 122 -4.26 0.38 -16.48
C VAL A 122 -4.11 -1.13 -16.26
N ASP A 123 -3.93 -1.56 -15.01
CA ASP A 123 -4.03 -2.95 -14.56
C ASP A 123 -5.10 -3.04 -13.48
N GLU A 124 -6.00 -4.01 -13.60
CA GLU A 124 -7.05 -4.32 -12.63
C GLU A 124 -7.25 -5.83 -12.52
N VAL A 125 -7.07 -6.37 -11.32
CA VAL A 125 -7.19 -7.80 -11.06
C VAL A 125 -8.05 -8.04 -9.83
N LEU A 126 -9.03 -8.93 -9.99
CA LEU A 126 -9.81 -9.43 -8.86
C LEU A 126 -9.18 -10.69 -8.28
N PHE A 127 -8.97 -10.71 -6.98
CA PHE A 127 -8.46 -11.84 -6.24
C PHE A 127 -9.52 -12.42 -5.30
N VAL A 128 -9.53 -13.74 -5.18
CA VAL A 128 -10.40 -14.48 -4.25
C VAL A 128 -9.53 -15.00 -3.11
N ARG A 129 -10.06 -14.98 -1.89
CA ARG A 129 -9.35 -15.49 -0.70
C ARG A 129 -9.03 -16.97 -0.88
N GLU A 130 -7.78 -17.35 -0.64
CA GLU A 130 -7.39 -18.75 -0.54
C GLU A 130 -7.85 -19.33 0.81
N LYS A 131 -8.24 -20.60 0.80
CA LYS A 131 -8.71 -21.29 2.00
C LYS A 131 -7.55 -21.78 2.85
#